data_AF-D8S5E1-F1
#
_entry.id   AF-D8S5E1-F1
#
_cell.length_a   1.000
_cell.length_b   1.000
_cell.length_c   1.000
_cell.angle_alpha   90.00
_cell.angle_beta   90.00
_cell.angle_gamma   90.00
#
_symmetry.space_group_name_H-M   'P 1'
#
loop_
_entity.id
_entity.type
_entity.pdbx_description
1 polymer ?
#
loop_
_entity_poly.entity_id
_entity_poly.type
_entity_poly.pdbx_seq_one_letter_code
_entity_poly.pdbx_strand_id
1 'polypeptide(L)'
;MGSGSRGFVRTFTFQDPQTENNPYHRFIYTSFQERATAISHGNTARHAKEHGDHKLATVCGLIASNEKRHENACTRIVEKLFEIDPEGAMLGLEDMMRKISMPAHLMTGVSTAKDYAGILEHLVKRWNVESITGLSARAQKAQEFVCGLPPQILRLEERAQSRVKKGPKTRTFSWIFNREVVL
;
A
#
# COMPACT_ATOMS: atom_id res chain seq x y z
N MET A 1 9.30 -47.40 18.12
CA MET A 1 9.77 -46.10 17.60
C MET A 1 9.01 -45.82 16.31
N GLY A 2 8.20 -44.76 16.28
CA GLY A 2 7.39 -44.40 15.13
C GLY A 2 6.66 -43.10 15.43
N SER A 3 7.35 -41.98 15.22
CA SER A 3 6.87 -40.63 15.49
C SER A 3 5.77 -40.24 14.51
N GLY A 4 4.53 -40.15 15.00
CA GLY A 4 3.42 -39.52 14.29
C GLY A 4 3.57 -38.00 14.32
N SER A 5 3.88 -37.42 13.16
CA SER A 5 4.02 -35.99 12.94
C SER A 5 2.69 -35.27 13.21
N ARG A 6 2.66 -34.41 14.23
CA ARG A 6 1.54 -33.49 14.47
C ARG A 6 1.48 -32.49 13.32
N GLY A 7 0.32 -32.43 12.67
CA GLY A 7 0.00 -31.42 11.67
C GLY A 7 0.13 -30.02 12.28
N PHE A 8 1.12 -29.27 11.80
CA PHE A 8 1.26 -27.86 12.09
C PHE A 8 0.15 -27.12 11.31
N VAL A 9 -0.97 -26.86 11.99
CA VAL A 9 -1.93 -25.85 11.52
C VAL A 9 -1.15 -24.54 11.50
N ARG A 10 -0.74 -24.09 10.29
CA ARG A 10 -0.24 -22.73 10.10
C ARG A 10 -1.40 -21.81 10.49
N THR A 11 -1.32 -21.26 11.69
CA THR A 11 -2.06 -20.06 12.04
C THR A 11 -1.81 -19.05 10.93
N PHE A 12 -2.87 -18.56 10.31
CA PHE A 12 -2.83 -17.32 9.53
C PHE A 12 -2.33 -16.26 10.50
N THR A 13 -1.02 -16.01 10.53
CA THR A 13 -0.48 -14.84 11.21
C THR A 13 -0.98 -13.65 10.41
N PHE A 14 -2.02 -12.99 10.92
CA PHE A 14 -2.32 -11.62 10.57
C PHE A 14 -0.99 -10.87 10.65
N GLN A 15 -0.49 -10.39 9.51
CA GLN A 15 0.78 -9.67 9.48
C GLN A 15 0.59 -8.45 10.37
N ASP A 16 1.19 -8.47 11.57
CA ASP A 16 1.17 -7.31 12.44
C ASP A 16 1.81 -6.18 11.64
N PRO A 17 1.08 -5.10 11.34
CA PRO A 17 1.59 -4.01 10.52
C PRO A 17 2.74 -3.24 11.19
N GLN A 18 3.33 -3.77 12.29
CA GLN A 18 4.35 -3.12 13.11
C GLN A 18 3.90 -1.71 13.51
N THR A 19 2.60 -1.58 13.80
CA THR A 19 2.00 -0.31 14.21
C THR A 19 2.30 0.01 15.67
N GLU A 20 2.95 -0.90 16.42
CA GLU A 20 3.49 -0.69 17.77
C GLU A 20 2.48 -0.05 18.76
N ASN A 21 1.18 -0.31 18.57
CA ASN A 21 0.08 0.36 19.29
C ASN A 21 0.09 1.90 19.21
N ASN A 22 0.80 2.47 18.23
CA ASN A 22 0.85 3.90 18.00
C ASN A 22 -0.35 4.35 17.12
N PRO A 23 -1.21 5.26 17.59
CA PRO A 23 -2.39 5.71 16.85
C PRO A 23 -2.04 6.44 15.55
N TYR A 24 -0.92 7.17 15.49
CA TYR A 24 -0.44 7.82 14.25
C TYR A 24 -0.16 6.75 13.19
N HIS A 25 0.59 5.72 13.56
CA HIS A 25 0.96 4.63 12.66
C HIS A 25 -0.27 3.90 12.13
N ARG A 26 -1.24 3.61 13.01
CA ARG A 26 -2.48 2.92 12.63
C ARG A 26 -3.24 3.67 11.55
N PHE A 27 -3.56 4.96 11.76
CA PHE A 27 -4.40 5.68 10.80
C PHE A 27 -3.65 6.04 9.51
N ILE A 28 -2.34 6.25 9.56
CA ILE A 28 -1.51 6.45 8.37
C ILE A 28 -1.45 5.14 7.55
N TYR A 29 -1.18 4.01 8.21
CA TYR A 29 -1.17 2.69 7.57
C TYR A 29 -2.53 2.36 6.94
N THR A 30 -3.63 2.53 7.70
CA THR A 30 -4.97 2.23 7.20
C THR A 30 -5.35 3.14 6.03
N SER A 31 -5.01 4.44 6.08
CA SER A 31 -5.24 5.35 4.94
C SER A 31 -4.55 4.85 3.67
N PHE A 32 -3.32 4.35 3.80
CA PHE A 32 -2.57 3.78 2.69
C PHE A 32 -3.21 2.49 2.16
N GLN A 33 -3.56 1.57 3.06
CA GLN A 33 -4.13 0.27 2.69
C GLN A 33 -5.51 0.41 2.04
N GLU A 34 -6.41 1.21 2.60
CA GLU A 34 -7.76 1.41 2.05
C GLU A 34 -7.70 2.03 0.65
N ARG A 35 -6.72 2.91 0.39
CA ARG A 35 -6.51 3.42 -0.98
C ARG A 35 -5.96 2.34 -1.91
N ALA A 36 -5.01 1.54 -1.44
CA ALA A 36 -4.43 0.44 -2.23
C ALA A 36 -5.49 -0.59 -2.62
N THR A 37 -6.36 -0.97 -1.69
CA THR A 37 -7.46 -1.90 -1.95
C THR A 37 -8.49 -1.27 -2.90
N ALA A 38 -8.86 0.00 -2.71
CA ALA A 38 -9.77 0.71 -3.62
C ALA A 38 -9.27 0.71 -5.07
N ILE A 39 -7.97 0.94 -5.27
CA ILE A 39 -7.34 0.87 -6.59
C ILE A 39 -7.37 -0.56 -7.14
N SER A 40 -6.98 -1.55 -6.34
CA SER A 40 -6.96 -2.97 -6.72
C SER A 40 -8.35 -3.48 -7.14
N HIS A 41 -9.37 -3.22 -6.34
CA HIS A 41 -10.75 -3.58 -6.64
C HIS A 41 -11.32 -2.80 -7.83
N GLY A 42 -10.98 -1.51 -7.96
CA GLY A 42 -11.36 -0.70 -9.13
C GLY A 42 -10.75 -1.22 -10.43
N ASN A 43 -9.47 -1.63 -10.41
CA ASN A 43 -8.79 -2.25 -11.56
C ASN A 43 -9.40 -3.61 -11.90
N THR A 44 -9.66 -4.44 -10.89
CA THR A 44 -10.31 -5.74 -11.07
C THR A 44 -11.71 -5.58 -11.66
N ALA A 45 -12.49 -4.58 -11.22
CA ALA A 45 -13.81 -4.28 -11.78
C ALA A 45 -13.74 -3.92 -13.27
N ARG A 46 -12.72 -3.14 -13.66
CA ARG A 46 -12.50 -2.76 -15.06
C ARG A 46 -12.17 -3.99 -15.92
N HIS A 47 -11.24 -4.84 -15.45
CA HIS A 47 -10.89 -6.07 -16.15
C HIS A 47 -12.06 -7.04 -16.27
N ALA A 48 -12.86 -7.22 -15.21
CA ALA A 48 -14.06 -8.04 -15.27
C ALA A 48 -15.03 -7.54 -16.36
N LYS A 49 -15.22 -6.22 -16.46
CA LYS A 49 -16.05 -5.61 -17.50
C LYS A 49 -15.48 -5.81 -18.90
N GLU A 50 -14.17 -5.68 -19.08
CA GLU A 50 -13.47 -5.92 -20.36
C GLU A 50 -13.64 -7.37 -20.84
N HIS A 51 -13.73 -8.33 -19.91
CA HIS A 51 -13.99 -9.75 -20.20
C HIS A 51 -15.48 -10.11 -20.27
N GLY A 52 -16.38 -9.12 -20.21
CA GLY A 52 -17.83 -9.31 -20.32
C GLY A 52 -18.55 -9.75 -19.04
N ASP A 53 -17.85 -9.87 -17.90
CA ASP A 53 -18.47 -10.21 -16.61
C ASP A 53 -18.93 -8.95 -15.87
N HIS A 54 -20.13 -8.49 -16.21
CA HIS A 54 -20.74 -7.31 -15.59
C HIS A 54 -21.13 -7.50 -14.12
N LYS A 55 -21.40 -8.74 -13.69
CA LYS A 55 -21.76 -9.03 -12.30
C LYS A 55 -20.55 -8.93 -11.40
N LEU A 56 -19.44 -9.56 -11.78
CA LEU A 56 -18.18 -9.44 -11.06
C LEU A 56 -17.68 -7.99 -11.05
N ALA A 57 -17.79 -7.28 -12.18
CA ALA A 57 -17.47 -5.85 -12.24
C ALA A 57 -18.25 -5.03 -11.21
N THR A 58 -19.55 -5.32 -11.05
CA THR A 58 -20.41 -4.65 -10.07
C THR A 58 -19.96 -4.95 -8.64
N VAL A 59 -19.68 -6.21 -8.31
CA VAL A 59 -19.22 -6.61 -6.97
C VAL A 59 -17.90 -5.91 -6.62
N CYS A 60 -16.91 -5.98 -7.50
CA CYS A 60 -15.62 -5.33 -7.27
C CYS A 60 -15.76 -3.79 -7.18
N GLY A 61 -16.62 -3.18 -7.99
CA GLY A 61 -16.88 -1.74 -7.94
C GLY A 61 -17.53 -1.28 -6.63
N LEU A 62 -18.45 -2.08 -6.07
CA LEU A 62 -19.08 -1.79 -4.78
C LEU A 62 -18.06 -1.87 -3.63
N ILE A 63 -17.17 -2.86 -3.65
CA ILE A 63 -16.09 -2.99 -2.67
C ILE A 63 -15.15 -1.78 -2.76
N ALA A 64 -14.68 -1.43 -3.96
CA ALA A 64 -13.84 -0.25 -4.18
C ALA A 64 -14.49 1.05 -3.67
N SER A 65 -15.82 1.18 -3.84
CA SER A 65 -16.57 2.32 -3.31
C SER A 65 -16.62 2.36 -1.78
N ASN A 66 -16.63 1.20 -1.11
CA ASN A 66 -16.57 1.15 0.35
C ASN A 66 -15.18 1.55 0.85
N GLU A 67 -14.14 0.99 0.23
CA GLU A 67 -12.74 1.27 0.57
C GLU A 67 -12.42 2.75 0.41
N LYS A 68 -12.94 3.40 -0.63
CA LYS A 68 -12.82 4.87 -0.78
C LYS A 68 -13.49 5.66 0.35
N ARG A 69 -14.60 5.15 0.92
CA ARG A 69 -15.24 5.78 2.10
C ARG A 69 -14.40 5.58 3.35
N HIS A 70 -13.79 4.41 3.53
CA HIS A 70 -12.87 4.15 4.64
C HIS A 70 -11.60 5.02 4.53
N GLU A 71 -11.00 5.10 3.35
CA GLU A 71 -9.86 6.00 3.05
C GLU A 71 -10.20 7.44 3.45
N ASN A 72 -11.36 7.96 3.04
CA ASN A 72 -11.79 9.31 3.38
C ASN A 72 -11.95 9.52 4.90
N ALA A 73 -12.44 8.51 5.63
CA ALA A 73 -12.56 8.59 7.07
C ALA A 73 -11.18 8.59 7.75
N CYS A 74 -10.29 7.68 7.38
CA CYS A 74 -8.95 7.59 7.95
C CYS A 74 -8.08 8.81 7.63
N THR A 75 -8.13 9.31 6.39
CA THR A 75 -7.37 10.50 5.98
C THR A 75 -7.80 11.75 6.74
N ARG A 76 -9.10 11.90 7.07
CA ARG A 76 -9.60 12.99 7.93
C ARG A 76 -9.08 12.90 9.36
N ILE A 77 -8.92 11.70 9.90
CA ILE A 77 -8.32 11.51 11.23
C ILE A 77 -6.87 11.99 11.20
N VAL A 78 -6.09 11.58 10.19
CA VAL A 78 -4.68 12.00 10.06
C VAL A 78 -4.56 13.51 9.83
N GLU A 79 -5.48 14.11 9.07
CA GLU A 79 -5.55 15.56 8.91
C GLU A 79 -5.73 16.27 10.26
N LYS A 80 -6.62 15.77 11.12
CA LYS A 80 -6.76 16.29 12.50
C LYS A 80 -5.52 16.05 13.37
N LEU A 81 -4.80 14.95 13.16
CA LEU A 81 -3.52 14.73 13.86
C LEU A 81 -2.49 15.79 13.45
N PHE A 82 -2.41 16.16 12.17
CA PHE A 82 -1.53 17.25 11.72
C PHE A 82 -1.92 18.64 12.25
N GLU A 83 -3.22 18.89 12.47
CA GLU A 83 -3.69 20.14 13.09
C GLU A 83 -3.30 20.25 14.58
N ILE A 84 -3.36 19.13 15.32
CA ILE A 84 -3.20 19.11 16.78
C ILE A 84 -1.74 18.87 17.19
N ASP A 85 -1.04 17.98 16.48
CA ASP A 85 0.35 17.58 16.74
C ASP A 85 1.10 17.35 15.41
N PRO A 86 1.51 18.44 14.74
CA PRO A 86 2.20 18.34 13.46
C PRO A 86 3.56 17.64 13.57
N GLU A 87 4.24 17.74 14.71
CA GLU A 87 5.53 17.08 14.94
C GLU A 87 5.37 15.56 15.01
N GLY A 88 4.51 15.06 15.90
CA GLY A 88 4.27 13.64 16.06
C GLY A 88 3.68 13.00 14.80
N ALA A 89 2.75 13.70 14.13
CA ALA A 89 2.16 13.24 12.87
C ALA A 89 3.20 13.12 11.75
N MET A 90 4.11 14.09 11.63
CA MET A 90 5.17 14.06 10.61
C MET A 90 6.15 12.90 10.84
N LEU A 91 6.58 12.70 12.09
CA LEU A 91 7.49 11.61 12.44
C LEU A 91 6.83 10.23 12.28
N GLY A 92 5.55 10.11 12.63
CA GLY A 92 4.77 8.89 12.40
C GLY A 92 4.59 8.59 10.91
N LEU A 93 4.43 9.63 10.08
CA LEU A 93 4.36 9.49 8.63
C LEU A 93 5.68 8.99 8.05
N GLU A 94 6.81 9.56 8.46
CA GLU A 94 8.14 9.08 8.07
C GLU A 94 8.34 7.61 8.43
N ASP A 95 8.08 7.21 9.69
CA ASP A 95 8.28 5.84 10.15
C ASP A 95 7.45 4.84 9.34
N MET A 96 6.18 5.18 9.10
CA MET A 96 5.32 4.35 8.28
C MET A 96 5.79 4.27 6.83
N MET A 97 6.27 5.37 6.24
CA MET A 97 6.79 5.34 4.87
C MET A 97 8.03 4.44 4.75
N ARG A 98 8.91 4.44 5.75
CA ARG A 98 10.05 3.50 5.81
C ARG A 98 9.58 2.05 5.88
N LYS A 99 8.55 1.76 6.68
CA LYS A 99 8.00 0.40 6.86
C LYS A 99 7.22 -0.10 5.64
N ILE A 100 6.37 0.72 5.02
CA ILE A 100 5.51 0.31 3.89
C ILE A 100 6.28 0.33 2.56
N SER A 101 7.33 1.15 2.41
CA SER A 101 8.16 1.12 1.20
C SER A 101 8.96 -0.18 1.06
N MET A 102 9.22 -0.88 2.16
CA MET A 102 9.96 -2.15 2.18
C MET A 102 9.18 -3.34 1.60
N PRO A 103 7.85 -3.47 1.70
CA PRO A 103 7.11 -4.47 0.92
C PRO A 103 6.80 -4.06 -0.53
N ALA A 104 6.72 -2.75 -0.83
CA ALA A 104 6.22 -2.24 -2.10
C ALA A 104 7.04 -2.66 -3.32
N HIS A 105 8.36 -2.84 -3.17
CA HIS A 105 9.25 -3.31 -4.25
C HIS A 105 9.05 -4.78 -4.62
N LEU A 106 8.22 -5.53 -3.87
CA LEU A 106 7.88 -6.93 -4.13
C LEU A 106 6.48 -7.09 -4.76
N MET A 107 5.73 -6.00 -4.96
CA MET A 107 4.36 -6.06 -5.48
C MET A 107 4.37 -6.26 -7.01
N THR A 108 3.72 -7.32 -7.49
CA THR A 108 3.62 -7.65 -8.93
C THR A 108 2.17 -7.71 -9.40
N GLY A 109 1.90 -7.21 -10.61
CA GLY A 109 0.65 -7.44 -11.34
C GLY A 109 -0.46 -6.42 -11.04
N VAL A 110 -1.19 -6.62 -9.93
CA VAL A 110 -2.46 -5.89 -9.67
C VAL A 110 -2.25 -4.55 -8.97
N SER A 111 -1.12 -4.41 -8.25
CA SER A 111 -0.70 -3.17 -7.61
C SER A 111 0.83 -3.09 -7.75
N THR A 112 1.31 -1.99 -8.31
CA THR A 112 2.69 -1.79 -8.76
C THR A 112 3.41 -0.78 -7.88
N ALA A 113 4.74 -0.68 -8.00
CA ALA A 113 5.48 0.39 -7.34
C ALA A 113 5.04 1.79 -7.83
N LYS A 114 4.49 1.92 -9.05
CA LYS A 114 3.82 3.14 -9.51
C LYS A 114 2.57 3.45 -8.71
N ASP A 115 1.73 2.44 -8.45
CA ASP A 115 0.53 2.62 -7.63
C ASP A 115 0.91 3.04 -6.21
N TYR A 116 1.96 2.44 -5.65
CA TYR A 116 2.50 2.85 -4.36
C TYR A 116 2.94 4.32 -4.35
N ALA A 117 3.77 4.72 -5.32
CA ALA A 117 4.22 6.11 -5.43
C ALA A 117 3.05 7.08 -5.61
N GLY A 118 2.05 6.70 -6.42
CA GLY A 118 0.84 7.49 -6.64
C GLY A 118 -0.06 7.60 -5.39
N ILE A 119 -0.16 6.54 -4.58
CA ILE A 119 -0.85 6.59 -3.27
C ILE A 119 -0.12 7.56 -2.36
N LEU A 120 1.20 7.47 -2.26
CA LEU A 120 1.98 8.35 -1.39
C LEU A 120 1.87 9.82 -1.82
N GLU A 121 2.05 10.10 -3.11
CA GLU A 121 1.90 11.44 -3.66
C GLU A 121 0.49 12.00 -3.37
N HIS A 122 -0.54 11.17 -3.52
CA HIS A 122 -1.90 11.57 -3.17
C HIS A 122 -2.05 11.94 -1.69
N LEU A 123 -1.52 11.12 -0.77
CA LEU A 123 -1.64 11.34 0.66
C LEU A 123 -0.84 12.57 1.13
N VAL A 124 0.38 12.75 0.63
CA VAL A 124 1.22 13.94 0.87
C VAL A 124 0.49 15.22 0.48
N LYS A 125 -0.14 15.21 -0.70
CA LYS A 125 -0.96 16.33 -1.17
C LYS A 125 -2.23 16.50 -0.33
N ARG A 126 -2.91 15.40 0.01
CA ARG A 126 -4.17 15.40 0.76
C ARG A 126 -4.01 16.00 2.15
N TRP A 127 -2.87 15.78 2.80
CA TRP A 127 -2.55 16.33 4.12
C TRP A 127 -1.74 17.63 4.07
N ASN A 128 -1.50 18.17 2.87
CA ASN A 128 -0.73 19.39 2.65
C ASN A 128 0.65 19.37 3.35
N VAL A 129 1.32 18.21 3.32
CA VAL A 129 2.53 17.94 4.11
C VAL A 129 3.64 18.95 3.83
N GLU A 130 3.84 19.33 2.56
CA GLU A 130 4.89 20.27 2.14
C GLU A 130 4.72 21.68 2.74
N SER A 131 3.50 22.10 3.02
CA SER A 131 3.20 23.45 3.52
C SER A 131 3.24 23.57 5.04
N ILE A 132 3.53 22.48 5.76
CA ILE A 132 3.57 22.49 7.23
C ILE A 132 4.84 23.20 7.69
N THR A 133 4.68 24.28 8.46
CA THR A 133 5.78 25.10 8.98
C THR A 133 5.85 25.06 10.50
N GLY A 134 6.94 25.56 11.10
CA GLY A 134 7.10 25.61 12.56
C GLY A 134 7.52 24.27 13.17
N LEU A 135 8.03 23.35 12.36
CA LEU A 135 8.54 22.05 12.77
C LEU A 135 9.97 22.16 13.33
N SER A 136 10.32 21.29 14.27
CA SER A 136 11.70 21.05 14.68
C SER A 136 12.56 20.58 13.50
N ALA A 137 13.88 20.75 13.62
CA ALA A 137 14.82 20.27 12.60
C ALA A 137 14.71 18.75 12.33
N ARG A 138 14.24 17.97 13.32
CA ARG A 138 13.99 16.54 13.15
C ARG A 138 12.74 16.30 12.29
N ALA A 139 11.63 16.96 12.61
CA ALA A 139 10.39 16.83 11.85
C ALA A 139 10.50 17.45 10.44
N GLN A 140 11.30 18.50 10.25
CA GLN A 140 11.58 19.06 8.92
C GLN A 140 12.36 18.07 8.03
N LYS A 141 13.33 17.33 8.57
CA LYS A 141 14.00 16.25 7.83
C LYS A 141 13.03 15.12 7.45
N ALA A 142 12.09 14.79 8.34
CA ALA A 142 11.04 13.82 8.07
C ALA A 142 10.12 14.30 6.94
N GLN A 143 9.72 15.57 6.95
CA GLN A 143 8.94 16.22 5.90
C GLN A 143 9.66 16.17 4.55
N GLU A 144 10.93 16.57 4.50
CA GLU A 144 11.76 16.50 3.28
C GLU A 144 11.86 15.07 2.74
N PHE A 145 12.08 14.09 3.63
CA PHE A 145 12.12 12.68 3.26
C PHE A 145 10.79 12.22 2.64
N VAL A 146 9.66 12.48 3.29
CA VAL A 146 8.34 12.04 2.83
C VAL A 146 7.97 12.70 1.50
N CYS A 147 8.19 14.01 1.36
CA CYS A 147 7.89 14.73 0.11
C CYS A 147 8.80 14.29 -1.05
N GLY A 148 10.06 13.92 -0.78
CA GLY A 148 11.01 13.44 -1.78
C GLY A 148 10.82 11.97 -2.18
N LEU A 149 10.04 11.19 -1.43
CA LEU A 149 9.97 9.74 -1.59
C LEU A 149 9.21 9.29 -2.87
N PRO A 150 8.05 9.86 -3.26
CA PRO A 150 7.35 9.44 -4.49
C PRO A 150 8.23 9.45 -5.76
N PRO A 151 8.92 10.56 -6.12
CA PRO A 151 9.77 10.56 -7.30
C PRO A 151 10.98 9.63 -7.17
N GLN A 152 11.49 9.40 -5.95
CA GLN A 152 12.56 8.44 -5.72
C GLN A 152 12.11 7.00 -6.04
N ILE A 153 10.91 6.61 -5.62
CA ILE A 153 10.36 5.26 -5.86
C ILE A 153 10.17 5.02 -7.36
N LEU A 154 9.60 5.99 -8.09
CA LEU A 154 9.41 5.88 -9.53
C LEU A 154 10.74 5.70 -10.28
N ARG A 155 11.78 6.46 -9.91
CA ARG A 155 13.13 6.30 -10.50
C ARG A 155 13.75 4.94 -10.19
N LEU A 156 13.56 4.42 -8.98
CA LEU A 156 14.05 3.09 -8.60
C LEU A 156 13.33 1.99 -9.36
N GLU A 157 12.02 2.11 -9.55
CA GLU A 157 11.23 1.18 -10.34
C GLU A 157 11.66 1.17 -11.82
N GLU A 158 11.85 2.34 -12.43
CA GLU A 158 12.34 2.44 -13.82
C GLU A 158 13.71 1.77 -13.99
N ARG A 159 14.62 1.98 -13.03
CA ARG A 159 15.93 1.30 -12.97
C ARG A 159 15.80 -0.21 -12.74
N ALA A 160 14.81 -0.65 -11.97
CA ALA A 160 14.56 -2.08 -11.77
C ALA A 160 14.02 -2.72 -13.06
N GLN A 161 13.02 -2.11 -13.70
CA GLN A 161 12.41 -2.59 -14.93
C GLN A 161 13.42 -2.67 -16.09
N SER A 162 14.33 -1.69 -16.21
CA SER A 162 15.42 -1.72 -17.21
C SER A 162 16.44 -2.85 -17.01
N ARG A 163 16.56 -3.40 -15.79
CA ARG A 163 17.45 -4.52 -15.45
C ARG A 163 16.77 -5.89 -15.54
N VAL A 164 15.45 -5.95 -15.63
CA VAL A 164 14.72 -7.22 -15.80
C VAL A 164 14.97 -7.73 -17.22
N LYS A 165 15.66 -8.88 -17.34
CA LYS A 165 15.77 -9.61 -18.61
C LYS A 165 14.36 -9.88 -19.15
N LYS A 166 14.05 -9.35 -20.32
CA LYS A 166 12.78 -9.57 -21.01
C LYS A 166 12.68 -11.05 -21.42
N GLY A 167 11.82 -11.79 -20.76
CA GLY A 167 11.44 -13.16 -21.08
C GLY A 167 10.25 -13.57 -20.22
N PRO A 168 9.31 -14.38 -20.73
CA PRO A 168 8.14 -14.78 -19.97
C PRO A 168 8.59 -15.62 -18.77
N LYS A 169 8.39 -15.10 -17.56
CA LYS A 169 8.56 -15.88 -16.34
C LYS A 169 7.22 -16.51 -16.03
N THR A 170 7.08 -17.81 -16.23
CA THR A 170 5.88 -18.52 -15.80
C THR A 170 6.02 -18.97 -14.35
N ARG A 171 4.92 -18.94 -13.60
CA ARG A 171 4.80 -19.63 -12.32
C ARG A 171 3.50 -20.41 -12.24
N THR A 172 3.56 -21.57 -11.61
CA THR A 172 2.40 -22.36 -11.25
C THR A 172 1.76 -21.83 -9.98
N PHE A 173 0.44 -21.79 -9.93
CA PHE A 173 -0.27 -21.40 -8.71
C PHE A 173 -1.31 -22.43 -8.28
N SER A 174 -1.29 -22.83 -6.99
CA SER A 174 -2.17 -23.87 -6.45
C SER A 174 -3.66 -23.51 -6.48
N TRP A 175 -4.00 -22.24 -6.29
CA TRP A 175 -5.38 -21.72 -6.33
C TRP A 175 -6.06 -21.77 -7.71
N ILE A 176 -5.32 -22.15 -8.75
CA ILE A 176 -5.84 -22.41 -10.09
C ILE A 176 -5.44 -23.82 -10.54
N PHE A 177 -5.40 -24.76 -9.60
CA PHE A 177 -5.08 -26.17 -9.86
C PHE A 177 -3.67 -26.37 -10.45
N ASN A 178 -2.69 -25.63 -9.94
CA ASN A 178 -1.29 -25.64 -10.38
C ASN A 178 -1.07 -25.27 -11.86
N ARG A 179 -2.03 -24.58 -12.49
CA ARG A 179 -1.85 -24.02 -13.84
C ARG A 179 -0.79 -22.92 -13.84
N GLU A 180 -0.12 -22.75 -14.98
CA GLU A 180 0.91 -21.74 -15.20
C GLU A 180 0.31 -20.39 -15.61
N VAL A 181 0.87 -19.31 -15.07
CA VAL A 181 0.54 -17.91 -15.40
C VAL A 181 1.84 -17.15 -15.66
N VAL A 182 1.81 -16.24 -16.65
CA VAL A 182 2.93 -15.36 -17.00
C VAL A 182 3.03 -14.21 -15.99
N LEU A 183 4.24 -13.91 -15.51
CA LEU A 183 4.59 -12.84 -14.57
C LEU A 183 5.39 -11.72 -15.22
#